data_AF-A0A537SVP4-F1
#
_entry.id   AF-A0A537SVP4-F1
#
_cell.length_a   1.000
_cell.length_b   1.000
_cell.length_c   1.000
_cell.angle_alpha   90.00
_cell.angle_beta   90.00
_cell.angle_gamma   90.00
#
_symmetry.space_group_name_H-M   'P 1'
#
loop_
_entity.id
_entity.type
_entity.pdbx_description
1 polymer ?
#
loop_
_entity_poly.entity_id
_entity_poly.type
_entity_poly.pdbx_seq_one_letter_code
_entity_poly.pdbx_strand_id
1 'polypeptide(L)' 'MRRFAVLIAAAFVMVSCSPAEEVTGSIHAKCANELFTSYNRKVMNQCVAVCIKCDRGSMTTCSTSCTLKGAQ' A
#
# COMPACT_ATOMS: atom_id res chain seq x y z
N MET A 1 12.09 -17.38 -35.67
CA MET A 1 11.60 -17.73 -34.31
C MET A 1 12.29 -17.00 -33.15
N ARG A 2 13.39 -16.24 -33.34
CA ARG A 2 14.08 -15.53 -32.24
C ARG A 2 13.46 -14.18 -31.86
N ARG A 3 12.67 -13.56 -32.76
CA ARG A 3 12.07 -12.23 -32.55
C ARG A 3 10.79 -12.25 -31.70
N PHE A 4 10.05 -13.36 -31.72
CA PHE A 4 8.85 -13.53 -30.90
C PHE A 4 9.16 -13.79 -29.43
N ALA A 5 10.32 -14.38 -29.12
CA ALA A 5 10.76 -14.61 -27.75
C ALA A 5 11.05 -13.30 -26.98
N VAL A 6 11.44 -12.23 -27.70
CA VAL A 6 11.77 -10.93 -27.09
C VAL A 6 10.51 -10.19 -26.63
N LEU A 7 9.38 -10.35 -27.34
CA LEU A 7 8.13 -9.67 -27.00
C LEU A 7 7.46 -10.25 -25.75
N ILE A 8 7.65 -11.55 -25.48
CA ILE A 8 7.09 -12.22 -24.30
C ILE A 8 7.84 -11.80 -23.02
N ALA A 9 9.12 -11.44 -23.12
CA ALA A 9 9.93 -11.03 -21.98
C ALA A 9 9.57 -9.61 -21.45
N ALA A 10 8.97 -8.75 -22.28
CA ALA A 10 8.66 -7.36 -21.89
C ALA A 10 7.35 -7.22 -21.10
N ALA A 11 6.50 -8.25 -21.03
CA ALA A 11 5.18 -8.18 -20.39
C ALA A 11 5.19 -8.39 -18.87
N PHE A 12 6.31 -8.83 -18.28
CA PHE A 12 6.37 -9.25 -16.86
C PHE A 12 6.80 -8.16 -15.87
N VAL A 13 6.96 -6.90 -16.29
CA VAL A 13 7.47 -5.83 -15.39
C VAL A 13 6.36 -5.12 -14.59
N MET A 14 5.08 -5.44 -14.80
CA MET A 14 3.96 -4.75 -14.13
C MET A 14 3.15 -5.63 -13.15
N VAL A 15 3.79 -6.55 -12.42
CA VAL A 15 3.11 -7.38 -11.40
C VAL A 15 3.37 -6.92 -9.95
N SER A 16 4.15 -5.85 -9.71
CA SER A 16 4.44 -5.40 -8.34
C SER A 16 3.39 -4.47 -7.71
N CYS A 17 2.33 -4.09 -8.41
CA CYS A 17 1.20 -3.41 -7.77
C CYS A 17 0.23 -4.46 -7.22
N SER A 18 0.59 -5.07 -6.10
CA SER A 18 -0.31 -5.95 -5.37
C SER A 18 -1.31 -5.09 -4.58
N PRO A 19 -2.62 -5.10 -4.90
CA PRO A 19 -3.60 -4.80 -3.87
C PRO A 19 -3.51 -5.96 -2.88
N ALA A 20 -2.92 -5.71 -1.72
CA ALA A 20 -2.80 -6.67 -0.63
C ALA A 20 -4.19 -6.92 -0.03
N GLU A 21 -5.06 -7.58 -0.77
CA GLU A 21 -6.41 -7.87 -0.34
C GLU A 21 -6.42 -9.06 0.65
N GLU A 22 -7.36 -8.95 1.58
CA GLU A 22 -7.95 -10.03 2.38
C GLU A 22 -7.20 -10.44 3.65
N VAL A 23 -5.97 -10.98 3.58
CA VAL A 23 -5.23 -11.43 4.80
C VAL A 23 -4.59 -10.26 5.57
N THR A 24 -4.31 -9.17 4.85
CA THR A 24 -3.73 -7.94 5.39
C THR A 24 -4.70 -7.20 6.31
N GLY A 25 -6.02 -7.41 6.19
CA GLY A 25 -7.02 -6.66 6.97
C GLY A 25 -6.85 -6.83 8.48
N SER A 26 -6.61 -8.05 8.95
CA SER A 26 -6.43 -8.33 10.39
C SER A 26 -5.05 -7.89 10.89
N ILE A 27 -3.99 -8.09 10.08
CA ILE A 27 -2.61 -7.68 10.41
C ILE A 27 -2.50 -6.16 10.43
N HIS A 28 -3.08 -5.48 9.44
CA HIS A 28 -3.16 -4.02 9.37
C HIS A 28 -3.98 -3.47 10.52
N ALA A 29 -5.14 -4.05 10.84
CA ALA A 29 -5.92 -3.61 12.00
C ALA A 29 -5.13 -3.76 13.31
N LYS A 30 -4.40 -4.86 13.50
CA LYS A 30 -3.54 -5.06 14.67
C LYS A 30 -2.41 -4.02 14.73
N CYS A 31 -1.66 -3.87 13.64
CA CYS A 31 -0.56 -2.91 13.55
C CYS A 31 -1.03 -1.46 13.72
N ALA A 32 -2.18 -1.10 13.12
CA ALA A 32 -2.78 0.22 13.29
C ALA A 32 -3.19 0.48 14.75
N ASN A 33 -3.74 -0.52 15.45
CA ASN A 33 -4.08 -0.41 16.88
C ASN A 33 -2.84 -0.32 17.78
N GLU A 34 -1.73 -0.98 17.42
CA GLU A 34 -0.45 -0.86 18.13
C GLU A 34 0.17 0.55 18.01
N LEU A 35 -0.06 1.23 16.87
CA LEU A 35 0.39 2.62 16.65
C LEU A 35 -0.58 3.65 17.24
N PHE A 36 -1.89 3.41 17.09
CA PHE A 36 -2.96 4.29 17.52
C PHE A 36 -4.12 3.49 18.09
N THR A 37 -4.35 3.61 19.40
CA THR A 37 -5.47 2.93 20.10
C THR A 37 -6.84 3.28 19.49
N SER A 38 -6.96 4.47 18.90
CA SER A 38 -8.14 4.89 18.12
C SER A 38 -7.67 5.34 16.74
N TYR A 39 -7.34 4.38 15.88
CA TYR A 39 -6.95 4.66 14.50
C TYR A 39 -8.11 5.27 13.71
N ASN A 40 -7.90 6.48 13.22
CA ASN A 40 -8.78 7.19 12.31
C ASN A 40 -8.08 7.43 10.97
N ARG A 41 -8.43 6.62 9.98
CA ARG A 41 -7.96 6.72 8.59
C ARG A 41 -8.23 8.06 7.90
N LYS A 42 -9.08 8.94 8.47
CA LYS A 42 -9.33 10.29 7.95
C LYS A 42 -8.36 11.34 8.47
N VAL A 43 -7.60 11.03 9.53
CA VAL A 43 -6.56 11.94 10.03
C VAL A 43 -5.29 11.67 9.25
N MET A 44 -4.81 12.65 8.47
CA MET A 44 -3.68 12.46 7.56
C MET A 44 -2.44 11.85 8.24
N ASN A 45 -2.08 12.38 9.41
CA ASN A 45 -0.91 11.90 10.16
C ASN A 45 -1.04 10.43 10.59
N GLN A 46 -2.23 10.01 11.00
CA GLN A 46 -2.46 8.63 11.43
C GLN A 46 -2.44 7.68 10.23
N CYS A 47 -3.10 8.06 9.13
CA CYS A 47 -3.10 7.26 7.91
C CYS A 47 -1.69 7.07 7.36
N VAL A 48 -0.89 8.14 7.27
CA VAL A 48 0.48 8.08 6.74
C VAL A 48 1.39 7.26 7.65
N ALA A 49 1.32 7.45 8.96
CA ALA A 49 2.12 6.69 9.91
C ALA A 49 1.82 5.18 9.85
N VAL A 50 0.54 4.80 9.78
CA VAL A 50 0.12 3.41 9.60
C VAL A 50 0.59 2.86 8.25
N CYS A 51 0.42 3.60 7.16
CA CYS A 51 0.88 3.18 5.84
C CYS A 51 2.40 2.94 5.80
N ILE A 52 3.21 3.79 6.43
CA ILE A 52 4.67 3.62 6.47
C ILE A 52 5.04 2.42 7.35
N LYS A 53 4.43 2.27 8.52
CA LYS A 53 4.81 1.23 9.50
C LYS A 53 4.24 -0.14 9.18
N CYS A 54 2.97 -0.21 8.81
CA CYS A 54 2.23 -1.44 8.61
C CYS A 54 2.31 -1.92 7.16
N ASP A 55 2.21 -1.00 6.19
CA ASP A 55 2.19 -1.33 4.77
C ASP A 55 3.55 -1.13 4.09
N ARG A 56 4.57 -0.65 4.84
CA ARG A 56 5.94 -0.37 4.36
C ARG A 56 5.99 0.58 3.16
N GLY A 57 5.02 1.48 3.06
CA GLY A 57 4.99 2.50 2.02
C GLY A 57 6.02 3.61 2.25
N SER A 58 6.38 4.32 1.18
CA SER A 58 7.16 5.57 1.28
C SER A 58 6.28 6.74 1.70
N MET A 59 6.86 7.81 2.26
CA MET A 59 6.13 9.02 2.61
C MET A 59 5.27 9.53 1.44
N THR A 60 5.84 9.63 0.24
CA THR A 60 5.14 10.11 -0.96
C THR A 60 3.97 9.20 -1.33
N THR A 61 4.20 7.89 -1.38
CA THR A 61 3.15 6.91 -1.70
C THR A 61 2.03 6.93 -0.66
N CYS A 62 2.39 7.01 0.62
CA CYS A 62 1.45 7.02 1.72
C CYS A 62 0.64 8.32 1.76
N SER A 63 1.25 9.48 1.55
CA SER A 63 0.53 10.75 1.43
C SER A 63 -0.50 10.68 0.31
N THR A 64 -0.11 10.24 -0.90
CA THR A 64 -1.05 10.10 -2.02
C THR A 64 -2.17 9.09 -1.71
N SER A 65 -1.84 7.92 -1.16
CA SER A 65 -2.82 6.89 -0.79
C SER A 65 -3.80 7.39 0.27
N CYS A 66 -3.32 8.12 1.27
CA CYS A 66 -4.13 8.70 2.33
C CYS A 66 -5.05 9.81 1.83
N THR A 67 -4.55 10.69 0.95
CA THR A 67 -5.41 11.68 0.27
C THR A 67 -6.50 10.99 -0.55
N LEU A 68 -6.17 9.94 -1.31
CA LEU A 68 -7.17 9.17 -2.08
C LEU A 68 -8.18 8.44 -1.18
N LYS A 69 -7.78 8.05 0.04
CA LYS A 69 -8.67 7.49 1.07
C LYS A 69 -9.49 8.57 1.82
N GLY A 70 -9.34 9.85 1.46
CA GLY A 70 -10.07 10.97 2.04
C GLY A 70 -9.52 11.47 3.37
N ALA A 71 -8.25 11.21 3.67
CA ALA A 71 -7.59 11.80 4.83
C ALA A 71 -7.28 13.27 4.58
N GLN A 72 -7.47 14.09 5.61
CA GLN A 72 -7.25 15.54 5.60
C GLN A 72 -6.42 15.97 6.81
#